data_AF-A0A7C6WM13-F1
#
_entry.id   AF-A0A7C6WM13-F1
#
_cell.length_a   1.000
_cell.length_b   1.000
_cell.length_c   1.000
_cell.angle_alpha   90.00
_cell.angle_beta   90.00
_cell.angle_gamma   90.00
#
_symmetry.space_group_name_H-M   'P 1'
#
loop_
_entity.id
_entity.type
_entity.pdbx_description
1 polymer ?
#
loop_
_entity_poly.entity_id
_entity_poly.type
_entity_poly.pdbx_seq_one_letter_code
_entity_poly.pdbx_strand_id
1 'polypeptide(L)' 'MRQKVSLTEGSISKALFKLAIPIMGTSFVQMAYNLVDMIWVGKLGTGAVAAVGTAGFFTWLASAFIL' A
#
# COMPACT_ATOMS: atom_id res chain seq x y z
N MET A 1 -15.20 21.23 22.85
CA MET A 1 -16.22 20.46 22.12
C MET A 1 -15.56 19.86 20.88
N ARG A 2 -15.43 18.52 20.77
CA ARG A 2 -14.91 17.88 19.54
C ARG A 2 -16.00 17.98 18.47
N GLN A 3 -15.85 18.88 17.49
CA GLN A 3 -16.74 18.90 16.34
C GLN A 3 -16.60 17.57 15.59
N LYS A 4 -17.66 16.75 15.63
CA LYS A 4 -17.76 15.57 14.76
C LYS A 4 -17.93 16.09 13.34
N VAL A 5 -16.92 15.91 12.50
CA VAL A 5 -17.05 16.13 11.06
C VAL A 5 -18.02 15.07 10.54
N SER A 6 -19.26 15.47 10.27
CA SER A 6 -20.28 14.60 9.70
C SER A 6 -19.88 14.29 8.25
N LEU A 7 -19.25 13.14 8.02
CA LEU A 7 -18.78 12.70 6.69
C LEU A 7 -19.94 12.22 5.79
N THR A 8 -21.14 12.10 6.35
CA THR A 8 -22.37 11.61 5.72
C THR A 8 -23.32 12.73 5.29
N GLU A 9 -23.06 13.98 5.65
CA GLU A 9 -23.89 15.13 5.31
C GLU A 9 -23.09 16.14 4.46
N GLY A 10 -23.65 16.53 3.31
CA GLY A 10 -23.01 17.44 2.35
C GLY A 10 -22.48 16.75 1.08
N SER A 11 -21.44 17.30 0.44
CA SER A 11 -20.87 16.76 -0.81
C SER A 11 -20.01 15.51 -0.54
N ILE A 12 -20.66 14.34 -0.54
CA ILE A 12 -20.05 13.01 -0.34
C ILE A 12 -18.81 12.82 -1.23
N SER A 13 -18.86 13.28 -2.48
CA SER A 13 -17.73 13.24 -3.41
C SER A 13 -16.50 13.99 -2.88
N LYS A 14 -16.69 15.18 -2.29
CA LYS A 14 -15.59 15.98 -1.71
C LYS A 14 -15.00 15.31 -0.47
N ALA A 15 -15.83 14.68 0.35
CA ALA A 15 -15.38 13.90 1.52
C ALA A 15 -14.60 12.65 1.08
N LEU A 16 -15.10 11.92 0.08
CA LEU A 16 -14.42 10.77 -0.52
C LEU A 16 -13.04 11.16 -1.08
N PHE A 17 -12.93 12.21 -1.90
CA PHE A 17 -11.64 12.64 -2.41
C PHE A 17 -10.68 13.10 -1.30
N LYS A 18 -11.20 13.80 -0.27
CA LYS A 18 -10.39 14.26 0.87
C LYS A 18 -9.83 13.10 1.71
N LEU A 19 -10.52 11.96 1.75
CA LEU A 19 -10.06 10.75 2.44
C LEU A 19 -9.24 9.83 1.53
N ALA A 20 -9.64 9.67 0.27
CA ALA A 20 -8.99 8.79 -0.69
C ALA A 20 -7.61 9.31 -1.10
N ILE A 21 -7.43 10.62 -1.29
CA ILE A 21 -6.13 11.21 -1.68
C ILE A 21 -5.01 10.83 -0.71
N PRO A 22 -5.12 11.04 0.62
CA PRO A 22 -4.05 10.66 1.54
C PRO A 22 -3.82 9.14 1.56
N ILE A 23 -4.88 8.32 1.50
CA ILE A 23 -4.75 6.85 1.47
C ILE A 23 -4.02 6.38 0.21
N MET A 24 -4.41 6.90 -0.96
CA MET A 24 -3.74 6.61 -2.23
C MET A 24 -2.28 7.08 -2.20
N GLY A 25 -2.02 8.24 -1.62
CA GLY A 25 -0.66 8.76 -1.42
C GLY A 25 0.19 7.82 -0.58
N THR A 26 -0.32 7.34 0.56
CA THR A 26 0.40 6.37 1.39
C THR A 26 0.65 5.05 0.68
N SER A 27 -0.35 4.52 -0.04
CA SER A 27 -0.20 3.28 -0.80
C SER A 27 0.78 3.45 -1.97
N PHE A 28 0.83 4.63 -2.59
CA PHE A 28 1.77 4.93 -3.65
C PHE A 28 3.21 4.94 -3.14
N VAL A 29 3.47 5.56 -1.99
CA VAL A 29 4.80 5.54 -1.35
C VAL A 29 5.19 4.12 -0.96
N GLN A 30 4.25 3.33 -0.42
CA GLN A 30 4.48 1.93 -0.10
C GLN A 30 4.83 1.10 -1.35
N MET A 31 4.12 1.30 -2.46
CA MET A 31 4.44 0.66 -3.74
C MET A 31 5.81 1.07 -4.26
N ALA A 32 6.14 2.36 -4.20
CA ALA A 32 7.45 2.87 -4.60
C ALA A 32 8.58 2.25 -3.77
N TYR A 33 8.38 2.07 -2.46
CA TYR A 33 9.34 1.38 -1.59
C TYR A 33 9.57 -0.07 -2.03
N ASN A 34 8.51 -0.84 -2.25
CA ASN A 34 8.62 -2.22 -2.74
C ASN A 34 9.30 -2.30 -4.11
N LEU A 35 9.02 -1.34 -5.01
CA LEU A 35 9.65 -1.27 -6.32
C LEU A 35 11.15 -0.96 -6.21
N VAL A 36 11.53 0.02 -5.39
CA VAL A 36 12.93 0.40 -5.18
C VAL A 36 13.69 -0.77 -4.56
N ASP A 37 13.14 -1.41 -3.53
CA ASP A 37 13.75 -2.60 -2.91
C ASP A 37 14.01 -3.69 -3.95
N MET A 38 13.02 -3.96 -4.82
CA MET A 38 13.15 -4.93 -5.90
C MET A 38 14.19 -4.53 -6.96
N ILE A 39 14.33 -3.23 -7.27
CA ILE A 39 15.38 -2.72 -8.18
C ILE A 39 16.78 -2.94 -7.58
N TRP A 40 16.94 -2.70 -6.27
CA TRP A 40 18.20 -2.93 -5.57
C TRP A 40 18.54 -4.42 -5.48
N VAL A 41 17.58 -5.26 -5.13
CA VAL A 41 17.72 -6.72 -5.16
C VAL A 41 18.03 -7.21 -6.58
N GLY A 42 17.46 -6.59 -7.60
CA GLY A 42 17.71 -6.98 -8.99
C GLY A 42 19.10 -6.69 -9.51
N LYS A 43 19.80 -5.73 -8.91
CA LYS A 43 21.24 -5.55 -9.18
C LYS A 43 22.09 -6.72 -8.69
N LEU A 44 21.62 -7.51 -7.72
CA LEU A 44 22.32 -8.70 -7.21
C LEU A 44 22.13 -9.93 -8.11
N GLY A 45 21.22 -9.86 -9.09
CA GLY A 45 21.00 -10.91 -10.08
C GLY A 45 19.51 -11.15 -10.36
N THR A 46 19.22 -11.60 -11.58
CA THR A 46 17.84 -11.88 -12.05
C THR A 46 17.13 -12.95 -11.22
N GLY A 47 17.88 -13.92 -10.67
CA GLY A 47 17.35 -14.94 -9.76
C GLY A 47 16.90 -14.39 -8.40
N ALA A 48 17.55 -13.33 -7.90
CA ALA A 48 17.20 -12.72 -6.61
C ALA A 48 15.86 -11.98 -6.68
N VAL A 49 15.56 -11.31 -7.79
CA VAL A 49 14.25 -10.67 -8.03
C VAL A 49 13.14 -11.69 -8.10
N ALA A 50 13.35 -12.79 -8.84
CA ALA A 50 12.38 -13.87 -8.95
C ALA A 50 12.12 -14.54 -7.59
N ALA A 51 13.16 -14.72 -6.77
CA ALA A 51 13.04 -15.26 -5.43
C ALA A 51 12.25 -14.33 -4.50
N VAL A 52 12.51 -13.01 -4.50
CA VAL A 52 11.76 -12.05 -3.67
C VAL A 52 10.31 -11.93 -4.12
N GLY A 53 10.03 -11.94 -5.43
CA GLY A 53 8.66 -11.97 -5.94
C GLY A 53 7.89 -13.23 -5.51
N THR A 54 8.55 -14.39 -5.54
CA THR A 54 7.94 -15.66 -5.10
C THR A 54 7.77 -15.72 -3.58
N ALA A 55 8.75 -15.21 -2.82
CA ALA A 55 8.68 -15.08 -1.36
C ALA A 55 7.54 -14.15 -0.91
N GLY A 56 7.26 -13.10 -1.68
CA GLY A 56 6.13 -12.19 -1.45
C GLY A 56 4.76 -12.88 -1.46
N PHE A 57 4.59 -13.96 -2.24
CA PHE A 57 3.35 -14.75 -2.19
C PHE A 57 3.19 -15.49 -0.85
N PHE A 58 4.29 -16.01 -0.30
CA PHE A 58 4.26 -16.71 0.98
C PHE A 58 4.00 -15.76 2.16
N THR A 59 4.52 -14.52 2.12
CA THR A 59 4.22 -13.53 3.16
C THR A 59 2.75 -13.10 3.13
N TRP A 60 2.15 -12.97 1.93
CA TRP A 60 0.71 -12.73 1.79
C TRP A 60 -0.13 -13.90 2.29
N LEU A 61 0.26 -15.13 1.96
CA LEU A 61 -0.41 -16.34 2.45
C LEU A 61 -0.36 -16.41 3.98
N ALA A 62 0.81 -16.17 4.59
CA ALA A 62 0.95 -16.15 6.04
C ALA A 62 0.09 -15.06 6.70
N SER A 63 0.03 -13.87 6.09
CA SER A 63 -0.80 -12.76 6.59
C SER A 63 -2.29 -13.12 6.61
N ALA A 64 -2.76 -13.90 5.64
CA ALA A 64 -4.15 -14.37 5.57
C ALA A 64 -4.52 -15.39 6.65
N PHE A 65 -3.54 -16.04 7.28
CA PHE A 65 -3.78 -16.92 8.44
C PHE A 65 -3.65 -16.18 9.77
N ILE A 66 -2.97 -15.03 9.80
CA ILE A 66 -2.72 -14.22 11.00
C ILE A 66 -3.83 -13.19 11.25
N LEU A 67 -4.41 -12.62 10.17
CA LEU A 67 -5.56 -11.71 10.20
C LEU A 67 -6.88 -12.49 10.14
#